data_AF-A0A2M7A8V9-F1
#
_entry.id   AF-A0A2M7A8V9-F1
#
_cell.length_a   1.000
_cell.length_b   1.000
_cell.length_c   1.000
_cell.angle_alpha   90.00
_cell.angle_beta   90.00
_cell.angle_gamma   90.00
#
_symmetry.space_group_name_H-M   'P 1'
#
loop_
_entity.id
_entity.type
_entity.pdbx_description
1 polymer ?
#
loop_
_entity_poly.entity_id
_entity_poly.type
_entity_poly.pdbx_seq_one_letter_code
_entity_poly.pdbx_strand_id
1 'polypeptide(L)'
;MVKTIPADLFFMFIVGLLFSRTTLRQQERTKSLFKNYYFLTALAFQTLFCMPPAIYFYFAYPDWCLMYWLDSRYLSLPLVFFLYALYYLFITLGFSLSSFLERYRKGISLKVVGWTLLLFLLFSLLTFKRLLFVGTIEQ
;
A
#
# COMPACT_ATOMS: atom_id res chain seq x y z
N MET A 1 16.23 10.90 10.36
CA MET A 1 14.98 11.20 11.07
C MET A 1 13.84 10.66 10.20
N VAL A 2 13.22 9.53 10.56
CA VAL A 2 12.09 8.99 9.77
C VAL A 2 10.87 9.84 10.09
N LYS A 3 10.42 10.64 9.13
CA LYS A 3 9.53 11.77 9.41
C LYS A 3 8.03 11.44 9.35
N THR A 4 7.60 10.23 8.94
CA THR A 4 6.17 9.79 8.90
C THR A 4 5.97 8.34 8.41
N ILE A 5 4.71 7.90 8.29
CA ILE A 5 4.24 6.55 7.92
C ILE A 5 3.72 6.57 6.47
N PRO A 6 4.22 5.73 5.55
CA PRO A 6 3.59 5.52 4.24
C PRO A 6 2.35 4.63 4.41
N ALA A 7 1.31 5.17 5.05
CA ALA A 7 0.06 4.50 5.37
C ALA A 7 -0.56 3.82 4.15
N ASP A 8 -0.56 4.56 3.06
CA ASP A 8 -0.90 4.21 1.68
C ASP A 8 -0.21 2.92 1.22
N LEU A 9 1.11 2.75 1.42
CA LEU A 9 1.79 1.49 1.08
C LEU A 9 1.29 0.30 1.90
N PHE A 10 1.07 0.49 3.20
CA PHE A 10 0.50 -0.55 4.06
C PHE A 10 -0.91 -0.94 3.62
N PHE A 11 -1.73 0.03 3.23
CA PHE A 11 -3.06 -0.23 2.69
C PHE A 11 -3.01 -1.01 1.38
N MET A 12 -2.11 -0.65 0.44
CA MET A 12 -1.97 -1.40 -0.82
C MET A 12 -1.56 -2.85 -0.57
N PHE A 13 -0.69 -3.09 0.40
CA PHE A 13 -0.32 -4.44 0.82
C PHE A 13 -1.50 -5.22 1.43
N ILE A 14 -2.30 -4.58 2.29
CA ILE A 14 -3.52 -5.20 2.85
C ILE A 14 -4.53 -5.53 1.74
N VAL A 15 -4.75 -4.62 0.79
CA VAL A 15 -5.63 -4.85 -0.37
C VAL A 15 -5.15 -6.09 -1.15
N GLY A 16 -3.85 -6.19 -1.42
CA GLY A 16 -3.26 -7.36 -2.07
C GLY A 16 -3.53 -8.67 -1.30
N LEU A 17 -3.33 -8.67 0.02
CA LEU A 17 -3.61 -9.83 0.88
C LEU A 17 -5.09 -10.26 0.78
N LEU A 18 -6.01 -9.30 0.85
CA LEU A 18 -7.46 -9.57 0.80
C LEU A 18 -7.91 -10.11 -0.56
N PHE A 19 -7.41 -9.54 -1.65
CA PHE A 19 -7.71 -10.03 -3.01
C PHE A 19 -7.23 -11.47 -3.23
N SER A 20 -6.02 -11.82 -2.79
CA SER A 20 -5.53 -13.21 -2.89
C SER A 20 -6.39 -14.16 -2.07
N ARG A 21 -6.78 -13.78 -0.85
CA ARG A 21 -7.60 -14.64 0.02
C ARG A 21 -8.96 -15.00 -0.61
N THR A 22 -9.66 -14.04 -1.20
CA THR A 22 -10.96 -14.28 -1.84
C THR A 22 -10.88 -15.22 -3.06
N THR A 23 -9.66 -15.52 -3.52
CA THR A 23 -9.40 -16.17 -4.82
C THR A 23 -8.48 -17.40 -4.71
N LEU A 24 -8.21 -17.87 -3.48
CA LEU A 24 -7.29 -18.96 -3.16
C LEU A 24 -7.52 -20.25 -3.97
N ARG A 25 -8.79 -20.67 -4.13
CA ARG A 25 -9.13 -21.88 -4.89
C ARG A 25 -8.75 -21.80 -6.36
N GLN A 26 -8.75 -20.60 -6.96
CA GLN A 26 -8.34 -20.42 -8.35
C GLN A 26 -6.83 -20.20 -8.48
N GLN A 27 -6.19 -19.60 -7.47
CA GLN A 27 -4.74 -19.41 -7.45
C GLN A 27 -3.94 -20.71 -7.53
N GLU A 28 -4.44 -21.80 -6.95
CA GLU A 28 -3.79 -23.12 -7.03
C GLU A 28 -3.71 -23.67 -8.45
N ARG A 29 -4.58 -23.21 -9.37
CA ARG A 29 -4.65 -23.69 -10.76
C ARG A 29 -3.74 -22.92 -11.72
N THR A 30 -3.26 -21.74 -11.34
CA THR A 30 -2.50 -20.86 -12.25
C THR A 30 -1.01 -20.82 -11.88
N LYS A 31 -0.14 -21.20 -12.82
CA LYS A 31 1.33 -21.24 -12.60
C LYS A 31 2.01 -19.86 -12.65
N SER A 32 1.37 -18.84 -13.21
CA SER A 32 1.95 -17.49 -13.39
C SER A 32 1.02 -16.41 -12.82
N LEU A 33 1.57 -15.47 -12.06
CA LEU A 33 0.83 -14.33 -11.48
C LEU A 33 0.18 -13.48 -12.57
N PHE A 34 0.90 -13.14 -13.63
CA PHE A 34 0.39 -12.30 -14.73
C PHE A 34 -0.67 -13.00 -15.59
N LYS A 35 -0.82 -14.32 -15.47
CA LYS A 35 -1.92 -15.08 -16.11
C LYS A 35 -3.11 -15.29 -15.16
N ASN A 36 -2.99 -14.85 -13.92
CA ASN A 36 -4.05 -14.98 -12.94
C ASN A 36 -5.02 -13.81 -13.08
N TYR A 37 -6.24 -14.11 -13.52
CA TYR A 37 -7.31 -13.12 -13.71
C TYR A 37 -7.52 -12.25 -12.46
N TYR A 38 -7.48 -12.84 -11.26
CA TYR A 38 -7.69 -12.12 -10.00
C TYR A 38 -6.53 -11.18 -9.64
N PHE A 39 -5.31 -11.56 -9.99
CA PHE A 39 -4.16 -10.66 -9.86
C PHE A 39 -4.33 -9.46 -10.80
N LEU A 40 -4.73 -9.72 -12.05
CA LEU A 40 -5.04 -8.65 -13.01
C LEU A 40 -6.21 -7.78 -12.54
N THR A 41 -7.23 -8.35 -11.90
CA THR A 41 -8.33 -7.56 -11.30
C THR A 41 -7.82 -6.68 -10.16
N ALA A 42 -6.92 -7.19 -9.32
CA ALA A 42 -6.32 -6.39 -8.25
C ALA A 42 -5.49 -5.21 -8.83
N LEU A 43 -4.72 -5.47 -9.89
CA LEU A 43 -3.99 -4.41 -10.60
C LEU A 43 -4.94 -3.42 -11.27
N ALA A 44 -6.00 -3.89 -11.94
CA ALA A 44 -6.99 -3.01 -12.55
C ALA A 44 -7.72 -2.16 -11.50
N PHE A 45 -8.05 -2.74 -10.34
CA PHE A 45 -8.61 -2.00 -9.22
C PHE A 45 -7.66 -0.90 -8.74
N GLN A 46 -6.37 -1.23 -8.56
CA GLN A 46 -5.34 -0.27 -8.21
C GLN A 46 -5.27 0.88 -9.22
N THR A 47 -5.18 0.55 -10.51
CA THR A 47 -5.00 1.53 -11.59
C THR A 47 -6.22 2.43 -11.79
N LEU A 48 -7.44 1.88 -11.64
CA LEU A 48 -8.68 2.61 -11.95
C LEU A 48 -9.28 3.33 -10.75
N PHE A 49 -9.11 2.81 -9.53
CA PHE A 49 -9.76 3.36 -8.34
C PHE A 49 -8.77 3.98 -7.35
N CYS A 50 -7.56 3.45 -7.22
CA CYS A 50 -6.59 3.94 -6.24
C CYS A 50 -5.63 4.98 -6.84
N MET A 51 -5.17 4.78 -8.07
CA MET A 51 -4.20 5.69 -8.70
C MET A 51 -4.77 7.06 -9.07
N PRO A 52 -5.98 7.19 -9.67
CA PRO A 52 -6.50 8.51 -10.02
C PRO A 52 -6.61 9.47 -8.83
N PRO A 53 -7.18 9.08 -7.67
CA PRO A 53 -7.17 9.96 -6.51
C PRO A 53 -5.75 10.19 -5.99
N ALA A 54 -4.86 9.19 -5.96
CA ALA A 54 -3.48 9.38 -5.50
C ALA A 54 -2.69 10.37 -6.37
N ILE A 55 -2.91 10.35 -7.68
CA ILE A 55 -2.34 11.29 -8.65
C ILE A 55 -2.97 12.68 -8.47
N TYR A 56 -4.31 12.75 -8.35
CA TYR A 56 -5.00 14.01 -8.10
C TYR A 56 -4.53 14.69 -6.81
N PHE A 57 -4.47 13.95 -5.70
CA PHE A 57 -4.00 14.48 -4.43
C PHE A 57 -2.55 14.91 -4.48
N TYR A 58 -1.69 14.21 -5.22
CA TYR A 58 -0.32 14.65 -5.43
C TYR A 58 -0.23 15.98 -6.19
N PHE A 59 -1.04 16.20 -7.23
CA PHE A 59 -1.00 17.47 -7.98
C PHE A 59 -1.71 18.62 -7.27
N ALA A 60 -2.86 18.34 -6.62
CA ALA A 60 -3.66 19.36 -5.94
C ALA A 60 -3.11 19.71 -4.54
N TYR A 61 -2.50 18.72 -3.87
CA TYR A 61 -1.99 18.83 -2.51
C TYR A 61 -0.65 18.06 -2.40
N PRO A 62 0.40 18.48 -3.13
CA PRO A 62 1.71 17.78 -3.14
C PRO A 62 2.29 17.67 -1.73
N ASP A 63 1.99 18.68 -0.93
CA ASP A 63 2.30 18.74 0.46
C ASP A 63 1.65 17.56 1.22
N TRP A 64 0.37 17.25 1.03
CA TRP A 64 -0.27 16.13 1.75
C TRP A 64 0.28 14.74 1.42
N CYS A 65 0.63 14.49 0.15
CA CYS A 65 1.13 13.17 -0.24
C CYS A 65 2.56 12.91 0.23
N LEU A 66 3.40 13.95 0.32
CA LEU A 66 4.85 13.77 0.54
C LEU A 66 5.52 14.69 1.55
N MET A 67 4.86 15.73 2.10
CA MET A 67 5.34 16.64 3.18
C MET A 67 6.11 15.92 4.27
N TYR A 68 5.62 14.72 4.50
CA TYR A 68 5.89 13.84 5.58
C TYR A 68 7.26 13.17 5.44
N TRP A 69 7.81 13.07 4.22
CA TRP A 69 9.12 12.48 3.92
C TRP A 69 10.06 13.41 3.16
N LEU A 70 9.53 14.15 2.19
CA LEU A 70 10.29 15.04 1.31
C LEU A 70 9.59 16.38 1.19
N ASP A 71 10.38 17.46 1.22
CA ASP A 71 9.88 18.78 0.86
C ASP A 71 9.46 18.78 -0.62
N SER A 72 8.20 19.12 -0.86
CA SER A 72 7.54 19.16 -2.17
C SER A 72 8.30 20.00 -3.19
N ARG A 73 9.08 20.99 -2.73
CA ARG A 73 9.90 21.87 -3.58
C ARG A 73 11.10 21.18 -4.23
N TYR A 74 11.52 20.02 -3.71
CA TYR A 74 12.69 19.27 -4.19
C TYR A 74 12.33 17.93 -4.84
N LEU A 75 11.04 17.68 -5.07
CA LEU A 75 10.56 16.43 -5.64
C LEU A 75 10.70 16.42 -7.16
N SER A 76 11.65 15.62 -7.64
CA SER A 76 11.83 15.37 -9.07
C SER A 76 10.77 14.38 -9.57
N LEU A 77 10.31 14.58 -10.82
CA LEU A 77 9.34 13.68 -11.47
C LEU A 77 9.73 12.18 -11.39
N PRO A 78 11.00 11.77 -11.57
CA PRO A 78 11.40 10.37 -11.44
C PRO A 78 11.12 9.79 -10.05
N LEU A 79 11.29 10.57 -8.98
CA LEU A 79 11.06 10.10 -7.62
C LEU A 79 9.56 9.83 -7.37
N VAL A 80 8.71 10.67 -7.95
CA VAL A 80 7.25 10.53 -7.88
C VAL A 80 6.79 9.26 -8.60
N PHE A 81 7.30 9.02 -9.80
CA PHE A 81 7.05 7.77 -10.52
C PHE A 81 7.51 6.55 -9.74
N PHE A 82 8.68 6.63 -9.09
CA PHE A 82 9.17 5.55 -8.24
C PHE A 82 8.23 5.28 -7.05
N LEU A 83 7.72 6.32 -6.38
CA LEU A 83 6.78 6.18 -5.28
C LEU A 83 5.46 5.52 -5.72
N TYR A 84 4.92 5.89 -6.88
CA TYR A 84 3.76 5.20 -7.45
C TYR A 84 4.06 3.76 -7.86
N ALA A 85 5.27 3.48 -8.35
CA ALA A 85 5.69 2.10 -8.64
C ALA A 85 5.71 1.24 -7.37
N LEU A 86 6.07 1.83 -6.21
CA LEU A 86 6.00 1.11 -4.93
C LEU A 86 4.57 0.69 -4.58
N TYR A 87 3.53 1.41 -5.00
CA TYR A 87 2.14 1.01 -4.71
C TYR A 87 1.82 -0.32 -5.42
N TYR A 88 2.24 -0.45 -6.68
CA TYR A 88 2.11 -1.69 -7.45
C TYR A 88 2.98 -2.83 -6.89
N LEU A 89 4.15 -2.50 -6.36
CA LEU A 89 5.00 -3.47 -5.69
C LEU A 89 4.31 -4.01 -4.42
N PHE A 90 3.76 -3.14 -3.57
CA PHE A 90 3.15 -3.53 -2.30
C PHE A 90 1.87 -4.35 -2.49
N ILE A 91 1.00 -3.99 -3.45
CA ILE A 91 -0.17 -4.82 -3.77
C ILE A 91 0.25 -6.20 -4.30
N THR A 92 1.31 -6.27 -5.11
CA THR A 92 1.85 -7.54 -5.63
C THR A 92 2.45 -8.40 -4.53
N LEU A 93 3.19 -7.79 -3.60
CA LEU A 93 3.74 -8.45 -2.42
C LEU A 93 2.63 -8.98 -1.51
N GLY A 94 1.60 -8.18 -1.23
CA GLY A 94 0.46 -8.60 -0.43
C GLY A 94 -0.26 -9.79 -1.06
N PHE A 95 -0.54 -9.71 -2.36
CA PHE A 95 -1.19 -10.78 -3.11
C PHE A 95 -0.36 -12.08 -3.08
N SER A 96 0.94 -11.97 -3.37
CA SER A 96 1.84 -13.13 -3.42
C SER A 96 2.04 -13.76 -2.03
N LEU A 97 2.19 -12.93 -0.99
CA LEU A 97 2.39 -13.39 0.37
C LEU A 97 1.15 -14.11 0.92
N SER A 98 -0.05 -13.57 0.72
CA SER A 98 -1.29 -14.26 1.14
C SER A 98 -1.40 -15.64 0.46
N SER A 99 -1.12 -15.70 -0.84
CA SER A 99 -1.14 -16.94 -1.61
C SER A 99 -0.18 -17.99 -1.03
N PHE A 100 1.02 -17.56 -0.62
CA PHE A 100 2.02 -18.41 -0.01
C PHE A 100 1.60 -18.88 1.40
N LEU A 101 1.16 -17.96 2.25
CA LEU A 101 0.80 -18.25 3.64
C LEU A 101 -0.41 -19.17 3.76
N GLU A 102 -1.41 -19.00 2.90
CA GLU A 102 -2.63 -19.80 2.93
C GLU A 102 -2.41 -21.24 2.43
N ARG A 103 -1.38 -21.47 1.60
CA ARG A 103 -0.91 -22.83 1.27
C ARG A 103 -0.30 -23.53 2.48
N TYR A 104 0.36 -22.78 3.37
CA TYR A 104 0.97 -23.33 4.58
C TYR A 104 -0.08 -23.60 5.67
N ARG A 105 -0.97 -22.63 5.93
CA ARG A 105 -2.10 -22.81 6.85
C ARG A 105 -3.22 -21.82 6.54
N LYS A 106 -4.41 -22.38 6.34
CA LYS A 106 -5.62 -21.60 6.10
C LYS A 106 -5.87 -20.59 7.21
N GLY A 107 -6.18 -19.36 6.83
CA GLY A 107 -6.50 -18.25 7.73
C GLY A 107 -5.30 -17.46 8.26
N ILE A 108 -4.05 -17.84 7.97
CA ILE A 108 -2.89 -17.06 8.38
C ILE A 108 -2.89 -15.67 7.72
N SER A 109 -3.37 -15.52 6.48
CA SER A 109 -3.34 -14.21 5.80
C SER A 109 -4.14 -13.15 6.57
N LEU A 110 -5.25 -13.55 7.20
CA LEU A 110 -6.07 -12.68 8.06
C LEU A 110 -5.33 -12.24 9.31
N LYS A 111 -4.54 -13.14 9.90
CA LYS A 111 -3.70 -12.79 11.05
C LYS A 111 -2.66 -11.76 10.64
N VAL A 112 -2.06 -11.91 9.45
CA VAL A 112 -1.12 -10.92 8.90
C VAL A 112 -1.83 -9.59 8.68
N VAL A 113 -3.03 -9.56 8.08
CA VAL A 113 -3.83 -8.33 7.97
C VAL A 113 -4.06 -7.70 9.34
N GLY A 114 -4.46 -8.49 10.33
CA GLY A 114 -4.67 -8.02 11.70
C GLY A 114 -3.41 -7.43 12.34
N TRP A 115 -2.26 -8.09 12.18
CA TRP A 115 -0.98 -7.59 12.66
C TRP A 115 -0.53 -6.33 11.92
N THR A 116 -0.69 -6.27 10.60
CA THR A 116 -0.34 -5.08 9.81
C THR A 116 -1.21 -3.89 10.22
N LEU A 117 -2.52 -4.10 10.43
CA LEU A 117 -3.42 -3.07 10.94
C LEU A 117 -3.08 -2.64 12.36
N LEU A 118 -2.75 -3.59 13.25
CA LEU A 118 -2.35 -3.28 14.63
C LEU A 118 -1.05 -2.47 14.66
N LEU A 119 -0.04 -2.87 13.88
CA LEU A 119 1.21 -2.13 13.73
C LEU A 119 0.95 -0.73 13.18
N PHE A 120 0.10 -0.62 12.16
CA PHE A 120 -0.30 0.66 11.60
C PHE A 120 -1.01 1.55 12.64
N LEU A 121 -1.93 1.01 13.43
CA LEU A 121 -2.63 1.72 14.51
C LEU A 121 -1.67 2.17 15.61
N LEU A 122 -0.80 1.27 16.10
CA LEU A 122 0.21 1.60 17.10
C LEU A 122 1.13 2.72 16.60
N PHE A 123 1.58 2.62 15.35
CA PHE A 123 2.45 3.64 14.78
C PHE A 123 1.72 4.97 14.57
N SER A 124 0.44 4.94 14.18
CA SER A 124 -0.42 6.12 14.09
C SER A 124 -0.66 6.79 15.45
N LEU A 125 -0.84 6.00 16.51
CA LEU A 125 -0.96 6.51 17.89
C LEU A 125 0.34 7.17 18.37
N LEU A 126 1.48 6.54 18.10
CA LEU A 126 2.80 7.09 18.44
C LEU A 126 3.11 8.40 17.69
N THR A 127 2.54 8.57 16.50
CA THR A 127 2.73 9.75 15.64
C THR A 127 1.52 10.69 15.61
N PHE A 128 0.53 10.48 16.50
CA PHE A 128 -0.77 11.15 16.47
C PHE A 128 -0.68 12.68 16.46
N LYS A 129 0.24 13.26 17.24
CA LYS A 129 0.46 14.71 17.25
C LYS A 129 0.84 15.22 15.86
N ARG A 130 1.63 14.48 15.07
CA ARG A 130 2.03 14.87 13.71
C ARG A 130 0.95 14.64 12.66
N LEU A 131 0.02 13.71 12.89
CA LEU A 131 -1.15 13.52 12.03
C LEU A 131 -2.11 14.72 12.10
N LEU A 132 -2.20 15.37 13.27
CA LEU A 132 -3.05 16.56 13.48
C LEU A 132 -2.38 17.88 13.04
N PHE A 133 -1.05 17.98 13.10
CA PHE A 133 -0.31 19.18 12.71
C PHE A 133 0.42 18.97 11.38
N VAL A 134 -0.34 19.14 10.29
CA VAL A 134 0.17 19.05 8.92
C VAL A 134 0.96 20.33 8.59
N GLY A 135 2.30 20.25 8.54
CA GLY A 135 3.14 21.34 8.00
C GLY A 135 3.92 22.21 8.95
N THR A 136 3.82 21.96 10.25
CA THR A 136 4.80 22.49 11.19
C THR A 136 6.07 21.65 11.12
N ILE A 137 6.88 21.90 10.08
CA ILE A 137 8.33 21.71 10.21
C ILE A 137 8.79 22.84 11.13
N GLU A 138 8.54 22.70 12.43
CA GLU A 138 9.24 23.54 13.39
C GLU A 138 10.73 23.26 13.18
N GLN A 139 11.45 24.34 12.84
CA GLN A 139 12.91 24.38 12.78
C GLN A 139 13.50 24.03 14.13
#